data_AF-A0A7C3XUD1-F1
#
_entry.id   AF-A0A7C3XUD1-F1
#
_cell.length_a   1.000
_cell.length_b   1.000
_cell.length_c   1.000
_cell.angle_alpha   90.00
_cell.angle_beta   90.00
_cell.angle_gamma   90.00
#
_symmetry.space_group_name_H-M   'P 1'
#
loop_
_entity.id
_entity.type
_entity.pdbx_description
1 polymer ?
#
loop_
_entity_poly.entity_id
_entity_poly.type
_entity_poly.pdbx_seq_one_letter_code
_entity_poly.pdbx_strand_id
1 'polypeptide(L)'
;MKKKRIYCSYCGAPITVRFIDEKYRDHCDNCNTTFYENPLPVASCIVINEKREVLLVQRKNDPYKNMWCLPIGFAETGESIEQAALRELKEEAGVTGEIVRIIDVDAVSNYFYGDLAIITFEVKQLSPTIKAGDDALDAKFFPLTNYPPLAWESNEKALQKFIEIYKDVWAMLDSIKLVQPDITTHHDIPKEKTKQFQLIAGMIASMIDSDIELFNSQWKNEIPKYNDSDYSILLSIHQKALETIKLWLTGNRVWKNFREFSTLGMQLKKDRVPLKDILSAIALSRKSIWIQVIEKNILHSPLEIYTALEINNRIILFYDKITYFLIKGYEHYK
;
A
#
# COMPACT_ATOMS: atom_id res chain seq x y z
N MET A 1 -4.26 -27.84 31.52
CA MET A 1 -3.68 -27.43 32.81
C MET A 1 -2.26 -27.97 32.88
N LYS A 2 -1.25 -27.08 32.95
CA LYS A 2 0.16 -27.47 33.05
C LYS A 2 0.38 -28.30 34.32
N LYS A 3 0.77 -29.56 34.16
CA LYS A 3 1.03 -30.45 35.30
C LYS A 3 2.36 -30.09 35.93
N LYS A 4 2.37 -29.87 37.25
CA LYS A 4 3.59 -29.58 38.01
C LYS A 4 4.53 -30.80 38.01
N ARG A 5 5.83 -30.57 37.84
CA ARG A 5 6.84 -31.63 37.92
C ARG A 5 7.07 -32.01 39.39
N ILE A 6 6.77 -33.26 39.73
CA ILE A 6 6.95 -33.78 41.11
C ILE A 6 8.26 -34.57 41.23
N TYR A 7 8.69 -35.23 40.14
CA TYR A 7 9.89 -36.08 40.09
C TYR A 7 10.81 -35.69 38.93
N CYS A 8 12.11 -35.90 39.13
CA CYS A 8 13.14 -35.66 38.13
C CYS A 8 13.06 -36.68 36.99
N SER A 9 13.03 -36.21 35.75
CA SER A 9 12.99 -37.09 34.56
C SER A 9 14.27 -37.87 34.31
N TYR A 10 15.39 -37.52 34.96
CA TYR A 10 16.68 -38.20 34.80
C TYR A 10 16.94 -39.27 35.86
N CYS A 11 16.59 -39.02 37.13
CA CYS A 11 16.93 -39.92 38.24
C CYS A 11 15.75 -40.34 39.11
N GLY A 12 14.53 -39.85 38.86
CA GLY A 12 13.33 -40.21 39.63
C GLY A 12 13.23 -39.60 41.04
N ALA A 13 14.25 -38.87 41.50
CA ALA A 13 14.23 -38.17 42.79
C ALA A 13 13.18 -37.04 42.82
N PRO A 14 12.63 -36.67 44.00
CA PRO A 14 11.70 -35.55 44.12
C PRO A 14 12.35 -34.23 43.69
N ILE A 15 11.55 -33.34 43.10
CA ILE A 15 11.97 -31.99 42.69
C ILE A 15 11.77 -31.00 43.84
N THR A 16 12.75 -30.12 44.02
CA THR A 16 12.69 -28.95 44.91
C THR A 16 12.67 -27.67 44.08
N VAL A 17 12.38 -26.53 44.72
CA VAL A 17 12.43 -25.22 44.06
C VAL A 17 13.66 -24.47 44.59
N ARG A 18 14.54 -24.02 43.69
CA ARG A 18 15.75 -23.26 44.01
C ARG A 18 15.72 -21.90 43.32
N PHE A 19 16.32 -20.89 43.96
CA PHE A 19 16.55 -19.58 43.34
C PHE A 19 17.84 -19.63 42.52
N ILE A 20 17.71 -19.69 41.20
CA ILE A 20 18.80 -19.87 40.22
C ILE A 20 18.58 -18.91 39.06
N ASP A 21 19.61 -18.18 38.66
CA ASP A 21 19.55 -17.18 37.58
C ASP A 21 18.38 -16.19 37.77
N GLU A 22 18.30 -15.61 38.98
CA GLU A 22 17.30 -14.61 39.40
C GLU A 22 15.83 -15.09 39.36
N LYS A 23 15.58 -16.40 39.21
CA LYS A 23 14.23 -16.98 39.19
C LYS A 23 14.13 -18.22 40.06
N TYR A 24 12.93 -18.47 40.59
CA TYR A 24 12.62 -19.75 41.22
C TYR A 24 12.38 -20.80 40.14
N ARG A 25 13.12 -21.91 40.22
CA ARG A 25 13.11 -22.98 39.22
C ARG A 25 13.00 -24.33 39.88
N ASP A 26 12.34 -25.25 39.17
CA ASP A 26 12.36 -26.66 39.51
C ASP A 26 13.79 -27.19 39.39
N HIS A 27 14.31 -27.77 40.47
CA HIS A 27 15.68 -28.25 40.57
C HIS A 27 15.70 -29.64 41.25
N CYS A 28 16.58 -30.51 40.78
CA CYS A 28 16.80 -31.81 41.39
C CYS A 28 18.10 -31.81 42.18
N ASP A 29 18.01 -31.79 43.51
CA ASP A 29 19.20 -31.79 44.38
C ASP A 29 20.03 -33.09 44.29
N ASN A 30 19.46 -34.20 43.79
CA ASN A 30 20.16 -35.48 43.69
C ASN A 30 21.13 -35.56 42.49
N CYS A 31 20.71 -35.07 41.32
CA CYS A 31 21.52 -35.09 40.10
C CYS A 31 21.94 -33.68 39.65
N ASN A 32 21.71 -32.68 40.50
CA ASN A 32 22.04 -31.27 40.30
C ASN A 32 21.51 -30.68 38.98
N THR A 33 20.32 -31.13 38.54
CA THR A 33 19.71 -30.71 37.27
C THR A 33 18.68 -29.61 37.49
N THR A 34 18.81 -28.49 36.78
CA THR A 34 17.83 -27.39 36.78
C THR A 34 16.91 -27.50 35.56
N PHE A 35 15.60 -27.42 35.78
CA PHE A 35 14.60 -27.46 34.72
C PHE A 35 14.17 -26.03 34.39
N TYR A 36 14.38 -25.65 33.12
CA TYR A 36 13.94 -24.37 32.58
C TYR A 36 12.54 -24.50 31.99
N GLU A 37 11.66 -23.55 32.31
CA GLU A 37 10.37 -23.43 31.67
C GLU A 37 10.46 -22.39 30.55
N ASN A 38 10.13 -22.81 29.34
CA ASN A 38 10.10 -21.95 28.15
C ASN A 38 8.66 -21.91 27.59
N PRO A 39 8.26 -20.80 26.96
CA PRO A 39 7.01 -20.77 26.20
C PRO A 39 6.99 -21.82 25.10
N LEU A 40 5.83 -22.41 24.85
CA LEU A 40 5.66 -23.37 23.76
C LEU A 40 5.54 -22.62 22.42
N PRO A 41 6.31 -23.00 21.39
CA PRO A 41 6.19 -22.42 20.06
C PRO A 41 4.90 -22.87 19.38
N VAL A 42 4.15 -21.92 18.84
CA VAL A 42 2.88 -22.12 18.15
C VAL A 42 2.94 -21.38 16.82
N ALA A 43 2.58 -22.06 15.73
CA ALA A 43 2.52 -21.50 14.41
C ALA A 43 1.06 -21.22 14.01
N SER A 44 0.80 -20.07 13.39
CA SER A 44 -0.52 -19.62 12.95
C SER A 44 -0.46 -19.11 11.51
N CYS A 45 -1.53 -19.26 10.74
CA CYS A 45 -1.58 -18.85 9.33
C CYS A 45 -2.72 -17.86 9.04
N ILE A 46 -2.42 -16.80 8.30
CA ILE A 46 -3.40 -15.94 7.64
C ILE A 46 -3.37 -16.26 6.15
N VAL A 47 -4.49 -16.76 5.64
CA VAL A 47 -4.71 -17.01 4.21
C VAL A 47 -5.87 -16.15 3.74
N ILE A 48 -5.62 -15.31 2.73
CA ILE A 48 -6.63 -14.45 2.13
C ILE A 48 -6.87 -14.87 0.68
N ASN A 49 -8.14 -14.99 0.29
CA ASN A 49 -8.51 -15.25 -1.10
C ASN A 49 -8.66 -13.95 -1.92
N GLU A 50 -8.90 -14.07 -3.22
CA GLU A 50 -9.06 -12.92 -4.14
C GLU A 50 -10.23 -11.99 -3.79
N LYS A 51 -11.21 -12.49 -3.02
CA LYS A 51 -12.38 -11.75 -2.55
C LYS A 51 -12.15 -11.01 -1.23
N ARG A 52 -10.91 -11.02 -0.69
CA ARG A 52 -10.55 -10.47 0.63
C ARG A 52 -11.31 -11.12 1.77
N GLU A 53 -11.43 -12.43 1.69
CA GLU A 53 -11.97 -13.25 2.76
C GLU A 53 -10.81 -14.00 3.43
N VAL A 54 -10.82 -14.07 4.75
CA VAL A 54 -9.85 -14.80 5.58
C VAL A 54 -10.32 -16.23 5.81
N LEU A 55 -9.40 -17.18 5.65
CA LEU A 55 -9.63 -18.57 5.98
C LEU A 55 -9.63 -18.74 7.51
N LEU A 56 -10.71 -19.26 8.05
CA LEU A 56 -10.83 -19.66 9.44
C LEU A 56 -11.18 -21.13 9.55
N VAL A 57 -10.79 -21.74 10.65
CA VAL A 57 -11.14 -23.11 11.04
C VAL A 57 -11.94 -23.10 12.34
N GLN A 58 -12.92 -23.99 12.44
CA GLN A 58 -13.75 -24.13 13.62
C GLN A 58 -13.20 -25.22 14.53
N ARG A 59 -12.87 -24.87 15.77
CA ARG A 59 -12.22 -25.78 16.72
C ARG A 59 -13.14 -26.92 17.16
N LYS A 60 -12.65 -28.16 17.09
CA LYS A 60 -13.36 -29.36 17.56
C LYS A 60 -13.20 -29.66 19.05
N ASN A 61 -12.08 -29.25 19.62
CA ASN A 61 -11.62 -29.63 20.96
C ASN A 61 -11.52 -28.41 21.89
N ASP A 62 -11.61 -28.65 23.21
CA ASP A 62 -11.34 -27.65 24.23
C ASP A 62 -9.85 -27.27 24.29
N PRO A 63 -9.51 -26.05 24.73
CA PRO A 63 -10.42 -24.95 25.06
C PRO A 63 -11.03 -24.28 23.81
N TYR A 64 -12.09 -23.49 24.00
CA TYR A 64 -12.79 -22.73 22.95
C TYR A 64 -13.40 -23.60 21.84
N LYS A 65 -13.95 -24.76 22.23
CA LYS A 65 -14.68 -25.64 21.33
C LYS A 65 -15.81 -24.87 20.60
N ASN A 66 -15.98 -25.16 19.31
CA ASN A 66 -16.92 -24.51 18.37
C ASN A 66 -16.61 -23.04 18.03
N MET A 67 -15.57 -22.42 18.61
CA MET A 67 -15.11 -21.10 18.19
C MET A 67 -14.25 -21.19 16.92
N TRP A 68 -14.19 -20.09 16.18
CA TRP A 68 -13.36 -19.96 15.00
C TRP A 68 -11.98 -19.43 15.36
N CYS A 69 -10.95 -19.85 14.65
CA CYS A 69 -9.61 -19.29 14.77
C CYS A 69 -8.90 -19.31 13.42
N LEU A 70 -7.76 -18.62 13.34
CA LEU A 70 -6.81 -18.88 12.27
C LEU A 70 -6.34 -20.33 12.37
N PRO A 71 -5.96 -20.98 11.25
CA PRO A 71 -5.26 -22.26 11.31
C PRO A 71 -4.03 -22.14 12.21
N ILE A 72 -3.97 -22.94 13.27
CA ILE A 72 -3.01 -22.73 14.36
C ILE A 72 -2.71 -24.01 15.13
N GLY A 73 -1.43 -24.28 15.36
CA GLY A 73 -1.01 -25.44 16.16
C GLY A 73 0.43 -25.36 16.66
N PHE A 74 0.81 -26.37 17.45
CA PHE A 74 2.12 -26.42 18.08
C PHE A 74 3.18 -26.85 17.08
N ALA A 75 4.37 -26.25 17.18
CA ALA A 75 5.52 -26.79 16.46
C ALA A 75 5.98 -28.09 17.12
N GLU A 76 6.26 -29.09 16.29
CA GLU A 76 6.81 -30.37 16.71
C GLU A 76 8.34 -30.38 16.68
N THR A 77 8.93 -31.40 17.29
CA THR A 77 10.39 -31.55 17.29
C THR A 77 10.87 -31.98 15.91
N GLY A 78 11.87 -31.27 15.37
CA GLY A 78 12.51 -31.62 14.10
C GLY A 78 11.95 -30.89 12.88
N GLU A 79 10.94 -30.03 13.06
CA GLU A 79 10.45 -29.11 12.03
C GLU A 79 10.81 -27.65 12.34
N SER A 80 10.86 -26.81 11.30
CA SER A 80 10.91 -25.36 11.44
C SER A 80 9.53 -24.80 11.78
N ILE A 81 9.47 -23.57 12.30
CA ILE A 81 8.18 -22.94 12.63
C ILE A 81 7.31 -22.70 11.39
N GLU A 82 7.93 -22.45 10.24
CA GLU A 82 7.28 -22.35 8.93
C GLU A 82 6.70 -23.69 8.48
N GLN A 83 7.45 -24.77 8.69
CA GLN A 83 6.99 -26.13 8.39
C GLN A 83 5.77 -26.50 9.24
N ALA A 84 5.81 -26.17 10.55
CA ALA A 84 4.67 -26.33 11.45
C ALA A 84 3.45 -25.56 10.92
N ALA A 85 3.62 -24.28 10.55
CA ALA A 85 2.54 -23.45 10.01
C ALA A 85 1.86 -24.11 8.78
N LEU A 86 2.66 -24.57 7.82
CA LEU A 86 2.15 -25.20 6.59
C LEU A 86 1.54 -26.59 6.85
N ARG A 87 2.08 -27.34 7.81
CA ARG A 87 1.53 -28.64 8.25
C ARG A 87 0.15 -28.45 8.86
N GLU A 88 0.04 -27.56 9.86
CA GLU A 88 -1.23 -27.25 10.54
C GLU A 88 -2.28 -26.71 9.57
N LEU A 89 -1.89 -25.80 8.66
CA LEU A 89 -2.79 -25.30 7.62
C LEU A 89 -3.35 -26.43 6.73
N LYS A 90 -2.51 -27.42 6.42
CA LYS A 90 -2.91 -28.58 5.62
C LYS A 90 -3.78 -29.55 6.43
N GLU A 91 -3.44 -29.78 7.69
CA GLU A 91 -4.16 -30.70 8.58
C GLU A 91 -5.54 -30.17 8.99
N GLU A 92 -5.66 -28.87 9.26
CA GLU A 92 -6.93 -28.29 9.73
C GLU A 92 -7.84 -27.85 8.58
N ALA A 93 -7.28 -27.34 7.47
CA ALA A 93 -8.06 -26.75 6.38
C ALA A 93 -7.85 -27.42 5.01
N GLY A 94 -6.99 -28.43 4.90
CA GLY A 94 -6.69 -29.10 3.62
C GLY A 94 -5.98 -28.20 2.62
N VAL A 95 -5.43 -27.07 3.08
CA VAL A 95 -4.82 -26.05 2.22
C VAL A 95 -3.31 -26.24 2.17
N THR A 96 -2.76 -26.24 0.96
CA THR A 96 -1.31 -26.15 0.75
C THR A 96 -0.96 -24.73 0.32
N GLY A 97 0.16 -24.22 0.83
CA GLY A 97 0.59 -22.86 0.52
C GLY A 97 2.09 -22.65 0.66
N GLU A 98 2.50 -21.41 0.42
CA GLU A 98 3.87 -20.93 0.57
C GLU A 98 3.89 -19.75 1.54
N ILE A 99 4.84 -19.75 2.49
CA ILE A 99 5.02 -18.64 3.42
C ILE A 99 5.45 -17.39 2.64
N VAL A 100 4.72 -16.29 2.83
CA VAL A 100 5.07 -14.98 2.26
C VAL A 100 5.96 -14.20 3.22
N ARG A 101 5.51 -14.06 4.47
CA ARG A 101 6.20 -13.30 5.53
C ARG A 101 5.62 -13.60 6.90
N ILE A 102 6.34 -13.18 7.95
CA ILE A 102 5.80 -13.06 9.30
C ILE A 102 4.93 -11.80 9.38
N ILE A 103 3.74 -11.93 9.97
CA ILE A 103 2.82 -10.82 10.24
C ILE A 103 2.90 -10.41 11.71
N ASP A 104 2.97 -11.38 12.61
CA ASP A 104 3.05 -11.09 14.04
C ASP A 104 3.80 -12.15 14.84
N VAL A 105 4.36 -11.71 15.97
CA VAL A 105 4.93 -12.55 17.03
C VAL A 105 4.34 -12.07 18.36
N ASP A 106 3.54 -12.90 19.00
CA ASP A 106 2.86 -12.58 20.26
C ASP A 106 3.23 -13.58 21.35
N ALA A 107 3.35 -13.09 22.58
CA ALA A 107 3.63 -13.88 23.77
C ALA A 107 2.41 -13.86 24.68
N VAL A 108 1.78 -15.03 24.87
CA VAL A 108 0.50 -15.13 25.58
C VAL A 108 0.60 -16.14 26.71
N SER A 109 0.23 -15.72 27.92
CA SER A 109 0.02 -16.63 29.04
C SER A 109 -1.38 -17.23 28.98
N ASN A 110 -1.47 -18.55 28.80
CA ASN A 110 -2.75 -19.26 28.75
C ASN A 110 -2.94 -20.15 29.99
N TYR A 111 -4.13 -20.11 30.60
CA TYR A 111 -4.42 -20.90 31.80
C TYR A 111 -4.34 -22.42 31.57
N PHE A 112 -4.61 -22.88 30.34
CA PHE A 112 -4.66 -24.30 29.99
C PHE A 112 -3.29 -24.82 29.55
N TYR A 113 -2.62 -24.10 28.64
CA TYR A 113 -1.36 -24.52 28.02
C TYR A 113 -0.10 -23.95 28.69
N GLY A 114 -0.21 -22.90 29.50
CA GLY A 114 0.93 -22.12 30.01
C GLY A 114 1.33 -21.01 29.04
N ASP A 115 2.58 -20.57 29.11
CA ASP A 115 3.09 -19.52 28.24
C ASP A 115 3.30 -20.04 26.82
N LEU A 116 2.86 -19.27 25.84
CA LEU A 116 2.92 -19.57 24.42
C LEU A 116 3.67 -18.45 23.68
N ALA A 117 4.46 -18.82 22.69
CA ALA A 117 5.03 -17.92 21.70
C ALA A 117 4.35 -18.22 20.37
N ILE A 118 3.45 -17.34 19.93
CA ILE A 118 2.63 -17.52 18.74
C ILE A 118 3.23 -16.71 17.60
N ILE A 119 3.66 -17.38 16.53
CA ILE A 119 4.20 -16.76 15.32
C ILE A 119 3.14 -16.91 14.23
N THR A 120 2.65 -15.79 13.72
CA THR A 120 1.62 -15.76 12.68
C THR A 120 2.22 -15.37 11.33
N PHE A 121 1.99 -16.21 10.33
CA PHE A 121 2.49 -16.03 8.97
C PHE A 121 1.37 -15.64 8.01
N GLU A 122 1.71 -14.83 7.01
CA GLU A 122 0.93 -14.73 5.79
C GLU A 122 1.30 -15.89 4.87
N VAL A 123 0.29 -16.60 4.38
CA VAL A 123 0.48 -17.76 3.50
C VAL A 123 -0.29 -17.57 2.20
N LYS A 124 0.42 -17.71 1.08
CA LYS A 124 -0.18 -17.73 -0.24
C LYS A 124 -0.73 -19.13 -0.52
N GLN A 125 -2.04 -19.22 -0.72
CA GLN A 125 -2.70 -20.47 -1.08
C GLN A 125 -2.27 -20.94 -2.48
N LEU A 126 -1.96 -22.23 -2.59
CA LEU A 126 -1.64 -22.91 -3.85
C LEU A 126 -2.70 -23.97 -4.23
N SER A 127 -3.45 -24.52 -3.26
CA SER A 127 -4.50 -25.50 -3.53
C SER A 127 -5.79 -24.85 -4.03
N PRO A 128 -6.57 -25.50 -4.91
CA PRO A 128 -7.81 -24.93 -5.45
C PRO A 128 -9.02 -25.09 -4.52
N THR A 129 -8.94 -25.96 -3.51
CA THR A 129 -10.08 -26.32 -2.64
C THR A 129 -9.69 -26.24 -1.17
N ILE A 130 -10.67 -25.91 -0.33
CA ILE A 130 -10.60 -26.00 1.12
C ILE A 130 -11.37 -27.24 1.58
N LYS A 131 -10.88 -27.92 2.61
CA LYS A 131 -11.57 -29.04 3.24
C LYS A 131 -11.14 -29.13 4.70
N ALA A 132 -12.10 -29.03 5.62
CA ALA A 132 -11.83 -29.27 7.03
C ALA A 132 -11.20 -30.66 7.24
N GLY A 133 -10.09 -30.70 7.98
CA GLY A 133 -9.44 -31.96 8.35
C GLY A 133 -9.78 -32.39 9.77
N ASP A 134 -8.96 -33.27 10.35
CA ASP A 134 -9.39 -34.13 11.46
C ASP A 134 -9.70 -33.39 12.77
N ASP A 135 -9.02 -32.26 13.02
CA ASP A 135 -9.14 -31.44 14.22
C ASP A 135 -9.99 -30.17 14.07
N ALA A 136 -10.47 -29.91 12.84
CA ALA A 136 -11.41 -28.84 12.54
C ALA A 136 -12.81 -29.40 12.29
N LEU A 137 -13.83 -28.81 12.90
CA LEU A 137 -15.23 -29.11 12.57
C LEU A 137 -15.62 -28.58 11.19
N ASP A 138 -15.01 -27.46 10.80
CA ASP A 138 -15.32 -26.74 9.58
C ASP A 138 -14.14 -25.83 9.18
N ALA A 139 -14.04 -25.48 7.90
CA ALA A 139 -13.01 -24.59 7.36
C ALA A 139 -13.63 -23.74 6.25
N LYS A 140 -13.67 -22.42 6.45
CA LYS A 140 -14.39 -21.49 5.56
C LYS A 140 -13.71 -20.14 5.45
N PHE A 141 -13.95 -19.49 4.32
CA PHE A 141 -13.60 -18.10 4.10
C PHE A 141 -14.67 -17.17 4.66
N PHE A 142 -14.25 -16.15 5.40
CA PHE A 142 -15.09 -15.09 5.94
C PHE A 142 -14.62 -13.72 5.45
N PRO A 143 -15.52 -12.81 5.04
CA PRO A 143 -15.12 -11.45 4.69
C PRO A 143 -14.33 -10.78 5.81
N LEU A 144 -13.23 -10.10 5.47
CA LEU A 144 -12.45 -9.34 6.46
C LEU A 144 -13.24 -8.22 7.15
N THR A 145 -14.36 -7.81 6.57
CA THR A 145 -15.30 -6.85 7.17
C THR A 145 -16.30 -7.48 8.12
N ASN A 146 -16.47 -8.81 8.07
CA ASN A 146 -17.49 -9.52 8.83
C ASN A 146 -17.10 -11.00 9.04
N TYR A 147 -16.20 -11.23 9.99
CA TYR A 147 -15.83 -12.57 10.47
C TYR A 147 -16.29 -12.77 11.92
N PRO A 148 -16.53 -14.03 12.35
CA PRO A 148 -16.95 -14.32 13.72
C PRO A 148 -15.84 -14.00 14.75
N PRO A 149 -16.19 -13.77 16.02
CA PRO A 149 -15.19 -13.60 17.09
C PRO A 149 -14.22 -14.78 17.15
N LEU A 150 -12.93 -14.47 17.23
CA LEU A 150 -11.87 -15.46 17.23
C LEU A 150 -11.64 -16.05 18.63
N ALA A 151 -11.25 -17.32 18.68
CA ALA A 151 -10.96 -18.04 19.93
C ALA A 151 -9.79 -17.44 20.72
N TRP A 152 -8.85 -16.80 20.01
CA TRP A 152 -7.60 -16.29 20.57
C TRP A 152 -7.43 -14.82 20.27
N GLU A 153 -7.14 -14.01 21.29
CA GLU A 153 -6.86 -12.57 21.13
C GLU A 153 -5.63 -12.32 20.23
N SER A 154 -4.63 -13.21 20.27
CA SER A 154 -3.46 -13.13 19.40
C SER A 154 -3.81 -13.26 17.92
N ASN A 155 -4.82 -14.06 17.56
CA ASN A 155 -5.31 -14.16 16.19
C ASN A 155 -5.95 -12.85 15.74
N GLU A 156 -6.73 -12.21 16.62
CA GLU A 156 -7.35 -10.91 16.35
C GLU A 156 -6.26 -9.84 16.11
N LYS A 157 -5.26 -9.77 17.01
CA LYS A 157 -4.13 -8.84 16.87
C LYS A 157 -3.37 -9.03 15.56
N ALA A 158 -3.06 -10.28 15.21
CA ALA A 158 -2.35 -10.59 13.98
C ALA A 158 -3.19 -10.22 12.73
N LEU A 159 -4.50 -10.48 12.75
CA LEU A 159 -5.40 -10.13 11.66
C LEU A 159 -5.54 -8.61 11.49
N GLN A 160 -5.62 -7.85 12.58
CA GLN A 160 -5.64 -6.38 12.52
C GLN A 160 -4.33 -5.81 11.95
N LYS A 161 -3.17 -6.36 12.36
CA LYS A 161 -1.87 -5.98 11.77
C LYS A 161 -1.82 -6.28 10.27
N PHE A 162 -2.34 -7.44 9.86
CA PHE A 162 -2.45 -7.80 8.45
C PHE A 162 -3.30 -6.79 7.67
N ILE A 163 -4.49 -6.44 8.19
CA ILE A 163 -5.39 -5.47 7.55
C ILE A 163 -4.71 -4.11 7.41
N GLU A 164 -4.01 -3.64 8.44
CA GLU A 164 -3.33 -2.34 8.39
C GLU A 164 -2.19 -2.32 7.35
N ILE A 165 -1.43 -3.42 7.21
CA ILE A 165 -0.38 -3.55 6.18
C ILE A 165 -0.96 -3.39 4.77
N TYR A 166 -2.16 -3.93 4.52
CA TYR A 166 -2.77 -3.95 3.18
C TYR A 166 -3.79 -2.84 2.92
N LYS A 167 -4.14 -2.06 3.94
CA LYS A 167 -5.18 -1.01 3.89
C LYS A 167 -5.00 -0.05 2.73
N ASP A 168 -3.80 0.51 2.56
CA ASP A 168 -3.53 1.46 1.48
C ASP A 168 -3.59 0.79 0.10
N VAL A 169 -3.04 -0.42 -0.02
CA VAL A 169 -3.06 -1.20 -1.26
C VAL A 169 -4.50 -1.51 -1.67
N TRP A 170 -5.33 -1.93 -0.72
CA TRP A 170 -6.74 -2.22 -0.98
C TRP A 170 -7.55 -0.98 -1.28
N ALA A 171 -7.32 0.14 -0.58
CA ALA A 171 -7.96 1.42 -0.89
C ALA A 171 -7.62 1.89 -2.32
N MET A 172 -6.37 1.70 -2.76
CA MET A 172 -5.97 1.95 -4.15
C MET A 172 -6.69 1.01 -5.13
N LEU A 173 -6.69 -0.29 -4.87
CA LEU A 173 -7.37 -1.27 -5.74
C LEU A 173 -8.89 -1.08 -5.80
N ASP A 174 -9.53 -0.71 -4.70
CA ASP A 174 -10.96 -0.42 -4.66
C ASP A 174 -11.29 0.85 -5.42
N SER A 175 -10.43 1.87 -5.31
CA SER A 175 -10.55 3.07 -6.13
C SER A 175 -10.43 2.75 -7.62
N ILE A 176 -9.62 1.76 -8.01
CA ILE A 176 -9.53 1.27 -9.39
C ILE A 176 -10.80 0.46 -9.77
N LYS A 177 -11.30 -0.44 -8.92
CA LYS A 177 -12.53 -1.22 -9.19
C LYS A 177 -13.79 -0.35 -9.28
N LEU A 178 -13.88 0.70 -8.48
CA LEU A 178 -14.96 1.70 -8.56
C LEU A 178 -14.94 2.50 -9.87
N VAL A 179 -13.79 2.54 -10.54
CA VAL A 179 -13.61 3.17 -11.86
C VAL A 179 -13.99 2.21 -12.99
N GLN A 180 -13.83 0.89 -12.80
CA GLN A 180 -14.05 -0.13 -13.82
C GLN A 180 -14.45 -1.48 -13.19
N PRO A 181 -15.76 -1.79 -13.11
CA PRO A 181 -16.24 -3.04 -12.48
C PRO A 181 -15.87 -4.32 -13.27
N ASP A 182 -15.50 -4.20 -14.55
CA ASP A 182 -15.19 -5.33 -15.43
C ASP A 182 -13.69 -5.69 -15.52
N ILE A 183 -12.80 -4.91 -14.87
CA ILE A 183 -11.36 -5.20 -14.90
C ILE A 183 -11.02 -6.23 -13.84
N THR A 184 -10.85 -7.47 -14.31
CA THR A 184 -10.33 -8.58 -13.51
C THR A 184 -8.85 -8.87 -13.79
N THR A 185 -8.25 -8.30 -14.85
CA THR A 185 -6.81 -8.46 -15.19
C THR A 185 -6.22 -7.25 -15.95
N HIS A 186 -4.88 -7.16 -15.99
CA HIS A 186 -4.02 -6.06 -16.48
C HIS A 186 -4.20 -5.58 -17.95
N HIS A 187 -5.15 -6.06 -18.74
CA HIS A 187 -5.18 -5.83 -20.20
C HIS A 187 -6.36 -5.01 -20.77
N ASP A 188 -7.34 -4.63 -19.97
CA ASP A 188 -8.54 -3.95 -20.46
C ASP A 188 -8.76 -2.58 -19.80
N ILE A 189 -7.98 -1.55 -20.16
CA ILE A 189 -8.15 -0.18 -19.62
C ILE A 189 -8.91 0.73 -20.62
N PRO A 190 -10.23 0.97 -20.45
CA PRO A 190 -10.99 2.04 -21.12
C PRO A 190 -10.77 3.46 -20.55
N LYS A 191 -11.18 4.47 -21.35
CA LYS A 191 -10.74 5.89 -21.31
C LYS A 191 -11.55 6.91 -20.46
N GLU A 192 -12.38 6.52 -19.49
CA GLU A 192 -13.17 7.49 -18.69
C GLU A 192 -12.42 8.01 -17.45
N LYS A 193 -12.50 9.34 -17.21
CA LYS A 193 -11.71 10.06 -16.18
C LYS A 193 -12.38 9.96 -14.80
N THR A 194 -11.71 9.30 -13.85
CA THR A 194 -12.08 9.08 -12.43
C THR A 194 -12.48 10.34 -11.66
N LYS A 195 -13.41 10.24 -10.69
CA LYS A 195 -13.78 11.34 -9.76
C LYS A 195 -12.57 11.91 -8.98
N GLN A 196 -11.63 11.07 -8.55
CA GLN A 196 -10.38 11.49 -7.92
C GLN A 196 -9.48 12.28 -8.88
N PHE A 197 -9.39 11.85 -10.15
CA PHE A 197 -8.71 12.61 -11.20
C PHE A 197 -9.37 13.98 -11.36
N GLN A 198 -10.70 14.05 -11.38
CA GLN A 198 -11.42 15.32 -11.47
C GLN A 198 -11.21 16.21 -10.24
N LEU A 199 -11.13 15.63 -9.04
CA LEU A 199 -10.85 16.37 -7.80
C LEU A 199 -9.45 16.99 -7.85
N ILE A 200 -8.40 16.19 -8.07
CA ILE A 200 -7.02 16.68 -8.08
C ILE A 200 -6.77 17.60 -9.28
N ALA A 201 -7.29 17.26 -10.46
CA ALA A 201 -7.23 18.16 -11.63
C ALA A 201 -7.97 19.48 -11.36
N GLY A 202 -9.10 19.44 -10.65
CA GLY A 202 -9.84 20.61 -10.20
C GLY A 202 -9.09 21.45 -9.18
N MET A 203 -8.40 20.83 -8.22
CA MET A 203 -7.52 21.52 -7.26
C MET A 203 -6.36 22.21 -7.97
N ILE A 204 -5.68 21.52 -8.89
CA ILE A 204 -4.60 22.11 -9.70
C ILE A 204 -5.15 23.28 -10.55
N ALA A 205 -6.31 23.10 -11.18
CA ALA A 205 -6.93 24.15 -11.97
C ALA A 205 -7.33 25.37 -11.12
N SER A 206 -7.89 25.15 -9.93
CA SER A 206 -8.23 26.21 -8.97
C SER A 206 -6.97 26.94 -8.49
N MET A 207 -5.89 26.22 -8.23
CA MET A 207 -4.60 26.78 -7.82
C MET A 207 -4.00 27.68 -8.90
N ILE A 208 -4.07 27.27 -10.17
CA ILE A 208 -3.62 28.10 -11.30
C ILE A 208 -4.43 29.42 -11.36
N ASP A 209 -5.71 29.38 -11.00
CA ASP A 209 -6.59 30.55 -11.03
C ASP A 209 -6.38 31.47 -9.83
N SER A 210 -6.28 30.92 -8.62
CA SER A 210 -6.13 31.69 -7.38
C SER A 210 -4.76 32.31 -7.21
N ASP A 211 -3.71 31.68 -7.75
CA ASP A 211 -2.32 32.04 -7.46
C ASP A 211 -1.54 32.47 -8.70
N ILE A 212 -2.20 32.93 -9.76
CA ILE A 212 -1.54 33.25 -11.04
C ILE A 212 -0.36 34.24 -10.90
N GLU A 213 -0.44 35.19 -9.98
CA GLU A 213 0.65 36.15 -9.69
C GLU A 213 1.86 35.46 -9.03
N LEU A 214 1.62 34.45 -8.19
CA LEU A 214 2.68 33.64 -7.61
C LEU A 214 3.37 32.80 -8.69
N PHE A 215 2.60 32.19 -9.60
CA PHE A 215 3.13 31.51 -10.78
C PHE A 215 4.01 32.43 -11.63
N ASN A 216 3.52 33.63 -11.96
CA ASN A 216 4.23 34.60 -12.78
C ASN A 216 5.54 35.05 -12.10
N SER A 217 5.50 35.37 -10.80
CA SER A 217 6.66 35.85 -10.06
C SER A 217 7.74 34.79 -9.89
N GLN A 218 7.37 33.54 -9.55
CA GLN A 218 8.31 32.42 -9.46
C GLN A 218 8.94 32.10 -10.82
N TRP A 219 8.11 32.02 -11.87
CA TRP A 219 8.58 31.78 -13.22
C TRP A 219 9.52 32.88 -13.72
N LYS A 220 9.24 34.15 -13.40
CA LYS A 220 10.11 35.31 -13.70
C LYS A 220 11.49 35.15 -13.05
N ASN A 221 11.56 34.68 -11.82
CA ASN A 221 12.81 34.54 -11.08
C ASN A 221 13.72 33.45 -11.65
N GLU A 222 13.15 32.43 -12.31
CA GLU A 222 13.91 31.33 -12.91
C GLU A 222 14.36 31.61 -14.35
N ILE A 223 13.71 32.55 -15.02
CA ILE A 223 14.05 32.89 -16.39
C ILE A 223 15.35 33.72 -16.45
N PRO A 224 16.23 33.48 -17.44
CA PRO A 224 17.39 34.34 -17.68
C PRO A 224 16.97 35.82 -17.81
N LYS A 225 17.82 36.75 -17.35
CA LYS A 225 17.55 38.19 -17.45
C LYS A 225 17.46 38.62 -18.93
N TYR A 226 16.25 38.70 -19.47
CA TYR A 226 15.96 39.26 -20.79
C TYR A 226 15.66 40.76 -20.69
N ASN A 227 15.62 41.43 -21.84
CA ASN A 227 15.09 42.79 -21.93
C ASN A 227 13.60 42.81 -21.55
N ASP A 228 13.11 43.92 -20.99
CA ASP A 228 11.71 44.04 -20.54
C ASP A 228 10.68 43.73 -21.65
N SER A 229 11.02 44.05 -22.90
CA SER A 229 10.21 43.73 -24.09
C SER A 229 10.06 42.21 -24.28
N ASP A 230 11.16 41.46 -24.27
CA ASP A 230 11.16 40.02 -24.50
C ASP A 230 10.48 39.28 -23.33
N TYR A 231 10.67 39.78 -22.12
CA TYR A 231 10.00 39.26 -20.93
C TYR A 231 8.47 39.38 -21.04
N SER A 232 7.95 40.53 -21.46
CA SER A 232 6.50 40.74 -21.59
C SER A 232 5.86 39.73 -22.57
N ILE A 233 6.57 39.44 -23.65
CA ILE A 233 6.17 38.49 -24.68
C ILE A 233 6.20 37.06 -24.15
N LEU A 234 7.31 36.64 -23.50
CA LEU A 234 7.42 35.30 -22.92
C LEU A 234 6.40 35.08 -21.79
N LEU A 235 6.12 36.11 -20.99
CA LEU A 235 5.11 36.06 -19.93
C LEU A 235 3.71 35.80 -20.51
N SER A 236 3.37 36.45 -21.63
CA SER A 236 2.09 36.22 -22.30
C SER A 236 1.91 34.75 -22.73
N ILE A 237 2.99 34.10 -23.16
CA ILE A 237 2.99 32.68 -23.54
C ILE A 237 2.84 31.79 -22.32
N HIS A 238 3.55 32.09 -21.24
CA HIS A 238 3.43 31.38 -19.97
C HIS A 238 2.00 31.41 -19.44
N GLN A 239 1.40 32.59 -19.36
CA GLN A 239 0.02 32.79 -18.92
C GLN A 239 -0.97 32.06 -19.82
N LYS A 240 -0.77 32.12 -21.15
CA LYS A 240 -1.62 31.41 -22.10
C LYS A 240 -1.50 29.89 -21.97
N ALA A 241 -0.31 29.36 -21.71
CA ALA A 241 -0.09 27.94 -21.45
C ALA A 241 -0.81 27.48 -20.17
N LEU A 242 -0.70 28.25 -19.09
CA LEU A 242 -1.40 28.00 -17.83
C LEU A 242 -2.93 28.06 -17.99
N GLU A 243 -3.44 29.05 -18.71
CA GLU A 243 -4.87 29.15 -19.00
C GLU A 243 -5.37 27.95 -19.80
N THR A 244 -4.62 27.56 -20.83
CA THR A 244 -5.01 26.44 -21.70
C THR A 244 -4.99 25.12 -20.95
N ILE A 245 -4.02 24.90 -20.06
CA ILE A 245 -3.99 23.66 -19.26
C ILE A 245 -5.06 23.64 -18.18
N LYS A 246 -5.39 24.79 -17.56
CA LYS A 246 -6.53 24.94 -16.64
C LYS A 246 -7.84 24.49 -17.30
N LEU A 247 -8.09 24.99 -18.52
CA LEU A 247 -9.27 24.59 -19.32
C LEU A 247 -9.27 23.09 -19.62
N TRP A 248 -8.10 22.51 -19.93
CA TRP A 248 -7.98 21.08 -20.20
C TRP A 248 -8.21 20.21 -18.95
N LEU A 249 -7.65 20.61 -17.81
CA LEU A 249 -7.79 19.92 -16.52
C LEU A 249 -9.26 19.87 -16.07
N THR A 250 -10.01 20.96 -16.31
CA THR A 250 -11.45 21.07 -16.04
C THR A 250 -12.35 20.38 -17.07
N GLY A 251 -11.78 19.72 -18.08
CA GLY A 251 -12.52 18.90 -19.04
C GLY A 251 -13.00 19.65 -20.29
N ASN A 252 -12.61 20.91 -20.50
CA ASN A 252 -12.98 21.67 -21.69
C ASN A 252 -12.20 21.21 -22.94
N ARG A 253 -12.86 21.26 -24.12
CA ARG A 253 -12.22 20.95 -25.40
C ARG A 253 -11.32 22.11 -25.85
N VAL A 254 -10.01 21.94 -25.70
CA VAL A 254 -8.97 22.94 -26.03
C VAL A 254 -8.34 22.80 -27.43
N TRP A 255 -8.91 21.97 -28.31
CA TRP A 255 -8.32 21.74 -29.65
C TRP A 255 -8.17 23.01 -30.51
N LYS A 256 -9.05 24.01 -30.34
CA LYS A 256 -8.93 25.30 -31.03
C LYS A 256 -7.76 26.14 -30.50
N ASN A 257 -7.47 26.06 -29.20
CA ASN A 257 -6.42 26.80 -28.50
C ASN A 257 -5.01 26.41 -29.00
N PHE A 258 -4.81 25.16 -29.45
CA PHE A 258 -3.52 24.74 -29.98
C PHE A 258 -3.11 25.45 -31.28
N ARG A 259 -4.08 25.87 -32.10
CA ARG A 259 -3.77 26.65 -33.32
C ARG A 259 -3.36 28.09 -33.00
N GLU A 260 -3.83 28.65 -31.89
CA GLU A 260 -3.41 29.97 -31.42
C GLU A 260 -1.91 30.00 -31.09
N PHE A 261 -1.37 28.89 -30.58
CA PHE A 261 0.07 28.74 -30.34
C PHE A 261 0.89 28.77 -31.64
N SER A 262 0.35 28.32 -32.78
CA SER A 262 1.02 28.53 -34.08
C SER A 262 1.11 30.01 -34.43
N THR A 263 0.03 30.77 -34.22
CA THR A 263 0.02 32.21 -34.48
C THR A 263 0.98 32.96 -33.56
N LEU A 264 1.02 32.58 -32.28
CA LEU A 264 2.00 33.10 -31.33
C LEU A 264 3.43 32.77 -31.77
N GLY A 265 3.68 31.55 -32.25
CA GLY A 265 4.97 31.15 -32.83
C GLY A 265 5.42 32.08 -33.96
N MET A 266 4.52 32.43 -34.88
CA MET A 266 4.83 33.37 -35.98
C MET A 266 5.15 34.78 -35.45
N GLN A 267 4.38 35.27 -34.47
CA GLN A 267 4.60 36.58 -33.85
C GLN A 267 5.95 36.63 -33.13
N LEU A 268 6.34 35.58 -32.43
CA LEU A 268 7.64 35.49 -31.74
C LEU A 268 8.83 35.59 -32.70
N LYS A 269 8.71 34.98 -33.88
CA LYS A 269 9.76 35.10 -34.90
C LYS A 269 9.82 36.51 -35.47
N LYS A 270 8.68 37.14 -35.71
CA LYS A 270 8.60 38.55 -36.14
C LYS A 270 9.25 39.47 -35.11
N ASP A 271 9.05 39.21 -33.83
CA ASP A 271 9.62 39.97 -32.72
C ASP A 271 11.07 39.55 -32.39
N ARG A 272 11.67 38.65 -33.18
CA ARG A 272 13.07 38.17 -33.06
C ARG A 272 13.41 37.48 -31.74
N VAL A 273 12.41 36.92 -31.05
CA VAL A 273 12.62 36.13 -29.82
C VAL A 273 13.29 34.80 -30.20
N PRO A 274 14.45 34.44 -29.61
CA PRO A 274 15.14 33.19 -29.92
C PRO A 274 14.33 31.95 -29.53
N LEU A 275 14.38 30.90 -30.37
CA LEU A 275 13.65 29.66 -30.12
C LEU A 275 14.01 28.99 -28.77
N LYS A 276 15.29 29.04 -28.40
CA LYS A 276 15.78 28.49 -27.12
C LYS A 276 15.06 29.12 -25.92
N ASP A 277 14.75 30.41 -25.99
CA ASP A 277 14.14 31.16 -24.90
C ASP A 277 12.65 30.81 -24.76
N ILE A 278 11.98 30.56 -25.90
CA ILE A 278 10.60 30.04 -25.97
C ILE A 278 10.52 28.64 -25.35
N LEU A 279 11.46 27.75 -25.68
CA LEU A 279 11.49 26.38 -25.14
C LEU A 279 11.72 26.39 -23.63
N SER A 280 12.66 27.22 -23.15
CA SER A 280 12.91 27.40 -21.72
C SER A 280 11.69 27.96 -20.99
N ALA A 281 11.02 28.97 -21.56
CA ALA A 281 9.80 29.56 -21.01
C ALA A 281 8.69 28.52 -20.80
N ILE A 282 8.46 27.65 -21.79
CA ILE A 282 7.45 26.60 -21.73
C ILE A 282 7.83 25.48 -20.75
N ALA A 283 9.11 25.07 -20.72
CA ALA A 283 9.58 24.07 -19.76
C ALA A 283 9.44 24.56 -18.30
N LEU A 284 9.78 25.82 -18.04
CA LEU A 284 9.64 26.45 -16.73
C LEU A 284 8.17 26.66 -16.35
N SER A 285 7.31 26.97 -17.31
CA SER A 285 5.85 27.04 -17.09
C SER A 285 5.27 25.70 -16.63
N ARG A 286 5.73 24.58 -17.21
CA ARG A 286 5.32 23.25 -16.75
C ARG A 286 5.82 22.97 -15.33
N LYS A 287 7.07 23.33 -15.03
CA LYS A 287 7.70 23.12 -13.72
C LYS A 287 6.94 23.88 -12.61
N SER A 288 6.52 25.12 -12.87
CA SER A 288 5.85 25.96 -11.85
C SER A 288 4.56 25.35 -11.31
N ILE A 289 3.84 24.55 -12.11
CA ILE A 289 2.65 23.81 -11.66
C ILE A 289 3.00 22.88 -10.50
N TRP A 290 4.07 22.10 -10.63
CA TRP A 290 4.42 21.10 -9.62
C TRP A 290 5.11 21.68 -8.39
N ILE A 291 5.87 22.78 -8.55
CA ILE A 291 6.38 23.53 -7.39
C ILE A 291 5.21 23.94 -6.50
N GLN A 292 4.15 24.50 -7.08
CA GLN A 292 2.99 24.96 -6.33
C GLN A 292 2.21 23.81 -5.68
N VAL A 293 2.07 22.68 -6.38
CA VAL A 293 1.43 21.47 -5.80
C VAL A 293 2.17 20.96 -4.57
N ILE A 294 3.51 20.97 -4.61
CA ILE A 294 4.37 20.54 -3.50
C ILE A 294 4.32 21.57 -2.36
N GLU A 295 4.47 22.86 -2.65
CA GLU A 295 4.46 23.94 -1.65
C GLU A 295 3.14 24.00 -0.86
N LYS A 296 2.01 23.71 -1.54
CA LYS A 296 0.68 23.67 -0.90
C LYS A 296 0.36 22.35 -0.21
N ASN A 297 1.31 21.41 -0.17
CA ASN A 297 1.15 20.07 0.40
C ASN A 297 -0.13 19.37 -0.08
N ILE A 298 -0.52 19.52 -1.36
CA ILE A 298 -1.80 18.98 -1.86
C ILE A 298 -1.85 17.44 -1.83
N LEU A 299 -0.72 16.77 -1.64
CA LEU A 299 -0.58 15.31 -1.70
C LEU A 299 -0.25 14.76 -0.31
N HIS A 300 -1.24 14.14 0.33
CA HIS A 300 -1.12 13.58 1.68
C HIS A 300 -1.26 12.05 1.70
N SER A 301 -1.94 11.48 0.70
CA SER A 301 -2.14 10.03 0.57
C SER A 301 -1.38 9.43 -0.62
N PRO A 302 -0.99 8.14 -0.55
CA PRO A 302 -0.39 7.43 -1.69
C PRO A 302 -1.24 7.48 -2.97
N LEU A 303 -2.57 7.45 -2.83
CA LEU A 303 -3.51 7.56 -3.95
C LEU A 303 -3.45 8.94 -4.64
N GLU A 304 -3.34 10.02 -3.87
CA GLU A 304 -3.17 11.36 -4.41
C GLU A 304 -1.84 11.50 -5.15
N ILE A 305 -0.76 10.93 -4.60
CA ILE A 305 0.56 10.90 -5.24
C ILE A 305 0.49 10.16 -6.59
N TYR A 306 -0.12 8.98 -6.64
CA TYR A 306 -0.27 8.23 -7.88
C TYR A 306 -1.10 9.00 -8.92
N THR A 307 -2.23 9.57 -8.50
CA THR A 307 -3.09 10.36 -9.39
C THR A 307 -2.37 11.61 -9.89
N ALA A 308 -1.56 12.25 -9.04
CA ALA A 308 -0.72 13.37 -9.42
C ALA A 308 0.35 12.97 -10.45
N LEU A 309 1.00 11.80 -10.30
CA LEU A 309 1.95 11.27 -11.29
C LEU A 309 1.26 11.00 -12.64
N GLU A 310 0.04 10.46 -12.62
CA GLU A 310 -0.73 10.26 -13.85
C GLU A 310 -1.09 11.60 -14.51
N ILE A 311 -1.54 12.58 -13.73
CA ILE A 311 -1.79 13.95 -14.21
C ILE A 311 -0.51 14.54 -14.79
N ASN A 312 0.64 14.38 -14.14
CA ASN A 312 1.94 14.85 -14.62
C ASN A 312 2.27 14.31 -16.01
N ASN A 313 2.13 13.00 -16.23
CA ASN A 313 2.39 12.40 -17.54
C ASN A 313 1.50 13.00 -18.63
N ARG A 314 0.23 13.28 -18.31
CA ARG A 314 -0.69 13.91 -19.27
C ARG A 314 -0.37 15.40 -19.49
N ILE A 315 0.03 16.12 -18.44
CA ILE A 315 0.50 17.52 -18.52
C ILE A 315 1.76 17.61 -19.40
N ILE A 316 2.70 16.67 -19.27
CA ILE A 316 3.91 16.60 -20.12
C ILE A 316 3.50 16.53 -21.59
N LEU A 317 2.67 15.55 -21.97
CA LEU A 317 2.18 15.40 -23.34
C LEU A 317 1.41 16.64 -23.84
N PHE A 318 0.72 17.33 -22.94
CA PHE A 318 0.00 18.56 -23.25
C PHE A 318 0.97 19.71 -23.60
N TYR A 319 1.97 19.92 -22.75
CA TYR A 319 3.02 20.92 -22.97
C TYR A 319 3.87 20.62 -24.20
N ASP A 320 4.15 19.35 -24.50
CA ASP A 320 4.87 18.95 -25.71
C ASP A 320 4.08 19.32 -26.98
N LYS A 321 2.74 19.22 -26.94
CA LYS A 321 1.89 19.73 -28.03
C LYS A 321 1.96 21.25 -28.16
N ILE A 322 1.92 21.99 -27.05
CA ILE A 322 2.09 23.46 -27.07
C ILE A 322 3.42 23.81 -27.75
N THR A 323 4.51 23.18 -27.31
CA THR A 323 5.85 23.35 -27.89
C THR A 323 5.86 23.05 -29.39
N TYR A 324 5.25 21.94 -29.83
CA TYR A 324 5.17 21.59 -31.24
C TYR A 324 4.46 22.67 -32.08
N PHE A 325 3.31 23.16 -31.64
CA PHE A 325 2.57 24.20 -32.38
C PHE A 325 3.31 25.55 -32.39
N LEU A 326 3.95 25.93 -31.28
CA LEU A 326 4.83 27.11 -31.21
C LEU A 326 5.98 27.03 -32.22
N ILE A 327 6.74 25.91 -32.22
CA ILE A 327 7.85 25.70 -33.16
C ILE A 327 7.34 25.72 -34.60
N LYS A 328 6.25 25.00 -34.90
CA LYS A 328 5.69 24.94 -36.24
C LYS A 328 5.31 26.33 -36.76
N GLY A 329 4.67 27.13 -35.91
CA GLY A 329 4.35 28.53 -36.21
C GLY A 329 5.59 29.38 -36.45
N TYR A 330 6.58 29.25 -35.57
CA TYR A 330 7.87 29.95 -35.65
C TYR A 330 8.60 29.61 -36.95
N GLU A 331 8.67 28.35 -37.36
CA GLU A 331 9.36 27.95 -38.59
C GLU A 331 8.62 28.35 -39.88
N HIS A 332 7.28 28.31 -39.88
CA HIS A 332 6.46 28.59 -41.08
C HIS A 332 6.41 30.08 -41.47
N TYR A 333 6.80 31.00 -40.58
CA TYR A 333 6.92 32.41 -40.92
C TYR A 333 8.15 32.63 -41.81
N LYS A 334 7.92 32.92 -43.10
CA LYS A 334 8.98 33.19 -44.08
C LYS A 334 9.56 34.58 -43.91
#